data_AF-A0A7C1SIM0-F1
#
_entry.id   AF-A0A7C1SIM0-F1
#
_cell.length_a   1.000
_cell.length_b   1.000
_cell.length_c   1.000
_cell.angle_alpha   90.00
_cell.angle_beta   90.00
_cell.angle_gamma   90.00
#
_symmetry.space_group_name_H-M   'P 1'
#
loop_
_entity.id
_entity.type
_entity.pdbx_description
1 polymer ?
#
loop_
_entity_poly.entity_id
_entity_poly.type
_entity_poly.pdbx_seq_one_letter_code
_entity_poly.pdbx_strand_id
1 'polypeptide(L)'
;MVKPSYSTSRLYLWISFALAWVVILVLAIGAIRGSEQAVSFGATAVPSMVMLIAAILGIHRGFGSVDMKTAASIAPQPSSPEGGI
;
A
#
# COMPACT_ATOMS: atom_id res chain seq x y z
N MET A 1 -13.19 -14.22 21.14
CA MET A 1 -12.39 -13.10 20.61
C MET A 1 -13.09 -12.58 19.37
N VAL A 2 -13.60 -11.35 19.39
CA VAL A 2 -14.22 -10.72 18.22
C VAL A 2 -13.11 -10.46 17.21
N LYS A 3 -13.14 -11.13 16.06
CA LYS A 3 -12.17 -10.89 14.99
C LYS A 3 -12.38 -9.45 14.50
N PRO A 4 -11.37 -8.57 14.54
CA PRO A 4 -11.51 -7.24 14.00
C PRO A 4 -11.76 -7.37 12.48
N SER A 5 -12.94 -6.94 12.04
CA SER A 5 -13.31 -6.90 10.63
C SER A 5 -12.66 -5.67 10.00
N TYR A 6 -11.39 -5.80 9.65
CA TYR A 6 -10.69 -4.81 8.82
C TYR A 6 -11.13 -5.01 7.36
N SER A 7 -12.32 -4.50 7.01
CA SER A 7 -12.70 -4.35 5.61
C SER A 7 -12.49 -2.90 5.19
N THR A 8 -11.38 -2.60 4.52
CA THR A 8 -11.35 -1.42 3.66
C THR A 8 -12.43 -1.62 2.59
N SER A 9 -13.39 -0.70 2.52
CA SER A 9 -14.49 -0.82 1.56
C SER A 9 -13.93 -0.87 0.14
N ARG A 10 -14.33 -1.87 -0.67
CA ARG A 10 -13.93 -1.98 -2.08
C ARG A 10 -14.21 -0.68 -2.86
N LEU A 11 -15.26 0.03 -2.46
CA LEU A 11 -15.64 1.33 -3.01
C LEU A 11 -14.57 2.40 -2.73
N TYR A 12 -13.99 2.42 -1.54
CA TYR A 12 -12.94 3.37 -1.18
C TYR A 12 -11.70 3.19 -2.06
N LEU A 13 -11.24 1.94 -2.26
CA LEU A 13 -10.13 1.63 -3.16
C LEU A 13 -10.42 2.06 -4.59
N TRP A 14 -11.62 1.81 -5.09
CA TRP A 14 -12.03 2.20 -6.43
C TRP A 14 -12.07 3.71 -6.62
N ILE A 15 -12.61 4.46 -5.66
CA ILE A 15 -12.65 5.92 -5.69
C ILE A 15 -11.24 6.50 -5.64
N SER A 16 -10.38 6.03 -4.74
CA SER A 16 -8.98 6.48 -4.66
C SER A 16 -8.22 6.21 -5.96
N PHE A 17 -8.43 5.04 -6.56
CA PHE A 17 -7.83 4.70 -7.85
C PHE A 17 -8.32 5.59 -8.99
N ALA A 18 -9.64 5.80 -9.10
CA ALA A 18 -10.22 6.67 -10.12
C ALA A 18 -9.73 8.12 -9.96
N LEU A 19 -9.68 8.64 -8.73
CA LEU A 19 -9.22 10.00 -8.44
C LEU A 19 -7.73 10.18 -8.79
N ALA A 20 -6.90 9.17 -8.54
CA ALA A 20 -5.48 9.21 -8.92
C ALA A 20 -5.30 9.35 -10.45
N TRP A 21 -6.07 8.58 -11.25
CA TRP A 21 -6.06 8.71 -12.70
C TRP A 21 -6.55 10.07 -13.18
N VAL A 22 -7.57 10.64 -12.55
CA VAL A 22 -8.06 11.99 -12.87
C VAL A 22 -6.94 13.03 -12.70
N VAL A 23 -6.19 12.98 -11.60
CA VAL A 23 -5.08 13.93 -11.38
C VAL A 23 -4.01 13.78 -12.46
N ILE A 24 -3.61 12.54 -12.81
CA ILE A 24 -2.62 12.29 -13.86
C ILE A 24 -3.10 12.86 -15.21
N LEU A 25 -4.35 12.62 -15.58
CA LEU A 25 -4.91 13.09 -16.84
C LEU A 25 -4.99 14.62 -16.89
N VAL A 26 -5.38 15.27 -15.80
CA VAL A 26 -5.42 16.75 -15.72
C VAL A 26 -4.02 17.34 -15.92
N LEU A 27 -3.00 16.79 -15.28
CA LEU A 27 -1.62 17.27 -15.44
C LEU A 27 -1.08 16.98 -16.84
N ALA A 28 -1.38 15.81 -17.41
CA ALA A 28 -0.99 15.47 -18.78
C ALA A 28 -1.63 16.42 -19.80
N ILE A 29 -2.94 16.69 -19.69
CA ILE A 29 -3.65 17.62 -20.56
C ILE A 29 -3.08 19.04 -20.39
N GLY A 30 -2.84 19.49 -19.16
CA GLY A 30 -2.24 20.80 -18.88
C GLY A 30 -0.85 20.95 -19.49
N ALA A 31 -0.02 19.91 -19.38
CA ALA A 31 1.32 19.86 -19.96
C ALA A 31 1.27 19.88 -21.50
N ILE A 32 0.38 19.09 -22.12
CA ILE A 32 0.21 19.07 -23.59
C ILE A 32 -0.25 20.44 -24.11
N ARG A 33 -1.08 21.16 -23.34
CA ARG A 33 -1.53 22.51 -23.69
C ARG A 33 -0.47 23.60 -23.42
N GLY A 34 0.73 23.22 -22.99
CA GLY A 34 1.84 24.15 -22.75
C GLY A 34 1.70 24.96 -21.46
N SER A 35 0.89 24.52 -20.49
CA SER A 35 0.77 25.22 -19.21
C SER A 35 2.00 24.98 -18.35
N GLU A 36 2.84 26.00 -18.17
CA GLU A 36 3.99 25.95 -17.28
C GLU A 36 3.61 25.62 -15.83
N GLN A 37 2.43 26.05 -15.39
CA GLN A 37 1.90 25.74 -14.05
C GLN A 37 1.56 24.26 -13.89
N ALA A 38 1.04 23.60 -14.93
CA ALA A 38 0.76 22.17 -14.88
C ALA A 38 2.06 21.34 -14.86
N VAL A 39 3.06 21.75 -15.63
CA VAL A 39 4.38 21.09 -15.67
C VAL A 39 5.11 21.26 -14.33
N SER A 40 5.11 22.46 -13.75
CA SER A 40 5.75 22.72 -12.47
C SER A 40 5.05 21.98 -11.32
N PHE A 41 3.72 21.89 -11.35
CA PHE A 41 2.97 21.08 -10.40
C PHE A 41 3.27 19.59 -10.57
N GLY A 42 3.38 19.10 -11.80
CA GLY A 42 3.77 17.73 -12.12
C GLY A 42 5.12 17.33 -11.50
N ALA A 43 6.09 18.24 -11.50
CA ALA A 43 7.40 18.02 -10.89
C ALA A 43 7.35 17.81 -9.36
N THR A 44 6.28 18.26 -8.69
CA THR A 44 6.06 18.04 -7.26
C THR A 44 5.09 16.88 -7.00
N ALA A 45 4.00 16.79 -7.77
CA ALA A 45 2.94 15.81 -7.59
C ALA A 45 3.43 14.38 -7.87
N VAL A 46 4.25 14.17 -8.91
CA VAL A 46 4.70 12.81 -9.28
C VAL A 46 5.64 12.22 -8.21
N PRO A 47 6.71 12.90 -7.77
CA PRO A 47 7.58 12.36 -6.73
C PRO A 47 6.87 12.15 -5.39
N SER A 48 5.96 13.04 -5.02
CA SER A 48 5.19 12.92 -3.77
C SER A 48 4.25 11.71 -3.78
N MET A 49 3.58 11.42 -4.89
CA MET A 49 2.78 10.21 -5.04
C MET A 49 3.64 8.94 -4.97
N VAL A 50 4.83 8.92 -5.60
CA VAL A 50 5.77 7.79 -5.52
C VAL A 50 6.23 7.57 -4.07
N MET A 51 6.58 8.64 -3.36
CA MET A 51 6.94 8.59 -1.94
C MET A 51 5.81 8.03 -1.07
N LEU A 52 4.57 8.47 -1.29
CA LEU A 52 3.40 7.96 -0.58
C LEU A 52 3.18 6.47 -0.85
N ILE A 53 3.27 6.02 -2.10
CA ILE A 53 3.15 4.61 -2.47
C ILE A 53 4.26 3.79 -1.81
N ALA A 54 5.52 4.25 -1.90
CA ALA A 54 6.66 3.57 -1.29
C ALA A 54 6.53 3.47 0.23
N ALA A 55 6.08 4.54 0.90
CA ALA A 55 5.83 4.54 2.34
C ALA A 55 4.75 3.53 2.72
N ILE A 56 3.60 3.53 2.02
CA ILE A 56 2.49 2.61 2.30
C ILE A 56 2.90 1.15 2.02
N LEU A 57 3.58 0.88 0.90
CA LEU A 57 4.10 -0.46 0.58
C LEU A 57 5.15 -0.92 1.59
N GLY A 58 6.05 -0.03 2.00
CA GLY A 58 7.08 -0.29 3.00
C GLY A 58 6.47 -0.62 4.37
N ILE A 59 5.50 0.16 4.81
CA ILE A 59 4.69 -0.08 6.01
C ILE A 59 4.02 -1.46 5.90
N HIS A 60 3.28 -1.72 4.81
CA HIS A 60 2.56 -2.99 4.65
C HIS A 60 3.50 -4.20 4.65
N ARG A 61 4.64 -4.11 3.94
CA ARG A 61 5.65 -5.16 3.89
C ARG A 61 6.35 -5.36 5.24
N GLY A 62 6.65 -4.28 5.95
CA GLY A 62 7.24 -4.31 7.28
C GLY A 62 6.31 -4.95 8.31
N PHE A 63 5.08 -4.43 8.44
CA PHE A 63 4.07 -4.95 9.36
C PHE A 63 3.69 -6.41 9.04
N GLY A 64 3.57 -6.78 7.76
CA GLY A 64 3.31 -8.17 7.37
C GLY A 64 4.44 -9.13 7.77
N SER A 65 5.69 -8.70 7.64
CA SER A 65 6.84 -9.52 8.08
C SER A 65 6.89 -9.70 9.60
N VAL A 66 6.51 -8.67 10.36
CA VAL A 66 6.45 -8.72 11.83
C VAL A 66 5.31 -9.62 12.29
N ASP A 67 4.13 -9.49 11.69
CA ASP A 67 2.97 -10.34 11.99
C ASP A 67 3.27 -11.82 11.73
N MET A 68 3.96 -12.15 10.62
CA MET A 68 4.42 -13.52 10.34
C MET A 68 5.44 -14.01 11.37
N LYS A 69 6.42 -13.18 11.78
CA LYS A 69 7.39 -13.55 12.82
C LYS A 69 6.70 -13.79 14.16
N THR A 70 5.74 -12.96 14.53
CA THR A 70 4.94 -13.11 15.75
C THR A 70 4.07 -14.37 15.68
N ALA A 71 3.39 -14.63 14.56
CA ALA A 71 2.63 -15.85 14.35
C ALA A 71 3.51 -17.11 14.43
N ALA A 72 4.72 -17.08 13.85
CA ALA A 72 5.68 -18.18 13.96
C ALA A 72 6.21 -18.38 15.38
N SER A 73 6.32 -17.31 16.18
CA SER A 73 6.75 -17.40 17.59
C SER A 73 5.66 -17.91 18.55
N ILE A 74 4.39 -17.78 18.16
CA ILE A 74 3.22 -18.23 18.94
C ILE A 74 2.74 -19.60 18.45
N ALA A 75 3.11 -20.01 17.23
CA ALA A 75 2.81 -21.33 16.70
C ALA A 75 3.42 -22.41 17.62
N PRO A 76 2.62 -23.40 18.07
CA PRO A 76 3.15 -24.53 18.82
C PRO A 76 4.25 -25.22 18.00
N GLN A 77 5.46 -25.32 18.57
CA GLN A 77 6.51 -26.17 18.01
C GLN A 77 5.93 -27.58 17.81
N PRO A 78 6.08 -28.22 16.63
CA PRO A 78 5.73 -29.62 16.50
C PRO A 78 6.50 -30.38 17.56
N SER A 79 5.79 -31.10 18.44
CA SER A 79 6.39 -31.97 19.43
C SER A 79 7.40 -32.87 18.72
N SER A 80 8.66 -32.86 19.18
CA SER A 80 9.65 -33.84 18.77
C SER A 80 9.00 -35.23 18.74
N PRO A 81 9.30 -36.08 17.75
CA PRO A 81 8.87 -37.47 17.80
C PRO A 81 9.60 -38.13 18.97
N GLU A 82 8.94 -38.14 20.12
CA GLU A 82 9.37 -38.86 21.30
C GLU A 82 9.04 -40.34 21.08
N GLY A 83 10.09 -41.16 21.00
CA GLY A 83 9.98 -42.62 21.16
C GLY A 83 9.64 -43.42 19.90
N GLY A 84 10.68 -43.84 19.18
CA GLY A 84 10.62 -44.98 18.27
C GLY A 84 11.84 -45.86 18.52
N ILE A 85 11.63 -46.87 19.39
CA ILE A 85 12.41 -48.10 19.67
C ILE A 85 13.79 -48.27 19.00
#